data_AF-A0A921CJG2-F1
#
_entry.id   AF-A0A921CJG2-F1
#
_cell.length_a   1.000
_cell.length_b   1.000
_cell.length_c   1.000
_cell.angle_alpha   90.00
_cell.angle_beta   90.00
_cell.angle_gamma   90.00
#
_symmetry.space_group_name_H-M   'P 1'
#
loop_
_entity.id
_entity.type
_entity.pdbx_description
1 polymer ?
#
loop_
_entity_poly.entity_id
_entity_poly.type
_entity_poly.pdbx_seq_one_letter_code
_entity_poly.pdbx_strand_id
1 'polypeptide(L)'
;EHPVPIEALRAQLPTDLHARLEGLLTPDEATLADEQLVRDVVLTLLRLRERNLRQLGQELSFLTLEAQEAGDIRAEQYIEALRAYRETLLRTQQALAQRWGWMSRGRAA
;
A
#
# COMPACT_ATOMS: atom_id res chain seq x y z
N GLU A 1 26.67 -11.08 -26.32
CA GLU A 1 26.11 -11.43 -25.01
C GLU A 1 27.15 -11.09 -23.96
N HIS A 2 26.86 -10.12 -23.09
CA HIS A 2 27.74 -9.82 -21.96
C HIS A 2 27.32 -10.73 -20.81
N PRO A 3 28.19 -11.58 -20.25
CA PRO A 3 27.83 -12.35 -19.06
C PRO A 3 27.44 -11.36 -17.96
N VAL A 4 26.40 -11.73 -17.21
CA VAL A 4 25.84 -10.88 -16.16
C VAL A 4 26.97 -10.53 -15.18
N PRO A 5 27.08 -9.29 -14.67
CA PRO A 5 28.25 -8.81 -13.92
C PRO A 5 28.73 -9.71 -12.77
N ILE A 6 27.83 -10.52 -12.21
CA ILE A 6 28.08 -11.47 -11.12
C ILE A 6 28.87 -12.71 -11.58
N GLU A 7 28.59 -13.23 -12.79
CA GLU A 7 29.28 -14.42 -13.34
C GLU A 7 30.73 -14.09 -13.67
N ALA A 8 30.96 -12.89 -14.22
CA ALA A 8 32.29 -12.35 -14.48
C ALA A 8 33.08 -12.10 -13.18
N LEU A 9 32.40 -11.66 -12.12
CA LEU A 9 33.00 -11.46 -10.80
C LEU A 9 33.36 -12.80 -10.13
N ARG A 10 32.50 -13.82 -10.24
CA ARG A 10 32.74 -15.18 -9.72
C ARG A 10 33.95 -15.84 -10.38
N ALA A 11 34.13 -15.65 -11.69
CA ALA A 11 35.27 -16.18 -12.43
C ALA A 11 36.63 -15.55 -12.02
N GLN A 12 36.59 -14.36 -11.43
CA GLN A 12 37.79 -13.63 -10.97
C GLN A 12 38.05 -13.78 -9.47
N LEU A 13 37.09 -14.33 -8.72
CA LEU A 13 37.21 -14.56 -7.28
C LEU A 13 37.89 -15.91 -6.98
N PRO A 14 38.82 -15.95 -6.01
CA PRO A 14 39.29 -17.19 -5.39
C PRO A 14 38.14 -18.09 -4.92
N THR A 15 38.31 -19.42 -5.06
CA THR A 15 37.26 -20.42 -4.85
C THR A 15 36.71 -20.45 -3.43
N ASP A 16 37.55 -20.14 -2.44
CA ASP A 16 37.19 -20.00 -1.02
C ASP A 16 36.21 -18.85 -0.76
N LEU A 17 36.18 -17.84 -1.63
CA LEU A 17 35.28 -16.69 -1.53
C LEU A 17 33.96 -16.90 -2.28
N HIS A 18 33.81 -17.97 -3.06
CA HIS A 18 32.57 -18.26 -3.78
C HIS A 18 31.40 -18.52 -2.83
N ALA A 19 31.61 -19.28 -1.76
CA ALA A 19 30.59 -19.53 -0.75
C ALA A 19 30.14 -18.24 -0.04
N ARG A 20 31.07 -17.29 0.15
CA ARG A 20 30.77 -15.98 0.73
C ARG A 20 29.98 -15.09 -0.24
N LEU A 21 30.32 -15.13 -1.53
CA LEU A 21 29.57 -14.43 -2.59
C LEU A 21 28.14 -14.97 -2.68
N GLU A 22 27.97 -16.29 -2.70
CA GLU A 22 26.64 -16.92 -2.70
C GLU A 22 25.81 -16.52 -1.47
N GLY A 23 26.43 -16.46 -0.28
CA GLY A 23 25.79 -15.98 0.94
C GLY A 23 25.39 -14.49 0.92
N LEU A 24 26.05 -13.66 0.11
CA LEU A 24 25.69 -12.24 -0.09
C LEU A 24 24.62 -12.06 -1.17
N LEU A 25 24.54 -13.00 -2.10
CA LEU A 25 23.51 -13.05 -3.15
C LEU A 25 22.22 -13.67 -2.66
N THR A 26 22.26 -14.45 -1.57
CA THR A 26 21.06 -14.94 -0.90
C THR A 26 20.43 -13.78 -0.13
N PRO A 27 19.20 -13.36 -0.47
CA PRO A 27 18.51 -12.34 0.29
C PRO A 27 18.30 -12.85 1.72
N ASP A 28 18.69 -12.04 2.70
CA ASP A 28 18.56 -12.35 4.12
C ASP A 28 17.08 -12.51 4.50
N GLU A 29 16.71 -13.68 5.01
CA GLU A 29 15.34 -13.99 5.42
C GLU A 29 14.80 -13.00 6.46
N ALA A 30 15.67 -12.49 7.35
CA ALA A 30 15.29 -11.50 8.34
C ALA A 30 14.87 -10.17 7.68
N THR A 31 15.61 -9.73 6.65
CA THR A 31 15.29 -8.52 5.89
C THR A 31 13.98 -8.68 5.12
N LEU A 32 13.73 -9.84 4.51
CA LEU A 32 12.47 -10.15 3.82
C LEU A 32 11.27 -10.20 4.79
N ALA A 33 11.48 -10.71 6.00
CA ALA A 33 10.46 -10.76 7.05
C ALA A 33 10.06 -9.36 7.53
N ASP A 34 11.03 -8.46 7.71
CA ASP A 34 10.79 -7.06 8.08
C ASP A 34 10.01 -6.32 6.99
N GLU A 35 10.37 -6.51 5.71
CA GLU A 35 9.63 -5.94 4.58
C GLU A 35 8.18 -6.46 4.50
N GLN A 36 7.99 -7.75 4.80
CA GLN A 36 6.67 -8.35 4.89
C GLN A 36 5.85 -7.77 6.04
N LEU A 37 6.45 -7.60 7.21
CA LEU A 37 5.80 -6.99 8.37
C LEU A 37 5.38 -5.55 8.06
N VAL A 38 6.27 -4.73 7.49
CA VAL A 38 5.96 -3.37 7.07
C VAL A 38 4.80 -3.36 6.07
N ARG A 39 4.80 -4.29 5.11
CA ARG A 39 3.71 -4.42 4.14
C ARG A 39 2.38 -4.74 4.79
N ASP A 40 2.35 -5.65 5.75
CA ASP A 40 1.13 -6.07 6.43
C ASP A 40 0.58 -4.98 7.36
N VAL A 41 1.47 -4.23 8.04
CA VAL A 41 1.10 -3.05 8.82
C VAL A 41 0.48 -1.97 7.93
N VAL A 42 1.13 -1.64 6.80
CA VAL A 42 0.59 -0.64 5.85
C VAL A 42 -0.78 -1.06 5.33
N LEU A 43 -0.96 -2.33 4.96
CA LEU A 43 -2.25 -2.86 4.51
C LEU A 43 -3.32 -2.77 5.60
N THR A 44 -2.96 -3.09 6.85
CA THR A 44 -3.86 -3.02 8.00
C THR A 44 -4.31 -1.57 8.25
N LEU A 45 -3.36 -0.62 8.22
CA LEU A 45 -3.66 0.80 8.37
C LEU A 45 -4.57 1.32 7.25
N LEU A 46 -4.32 0.93 6.01
CA LEU A 46 -5.17 1.33 4.87
C LEU A 46 -6.59 0.78 4.99
N ARG A 47 -6.75 -0.48 5.42
CA ARG A 47 -8.08 -1.09 5.68
C ARG A 47 -8.82 -0.39 6.81
N LEU A 48 -8.12 -0.09 7.90
CA LEU A 48 -8.71 0.65 9.02
C LEU A 48 -9.14 2.05 8.58
N ARG A 49 -8.30 2.75 7.82
CA ARG A 49 -8.62 4.06 7.25
C ARG A 49 -9.84 3.98 6.32
N GLU A 50 -9.91 2.98 5.45
CA GLU A 50 -11.06 2.78 4.56
C GLU A 50 -12.37 2.57 5.34
N ARG A 51 -12.35 1.72 6.38
CA ARG A 51 -13.50 1.49 7.26
C ARG A 51 -13.92 2.77 7.98
N ASN A 52 -12.97 3.45 8.62
CA ASN A 52 -13.24 4.68 9.37
C ASN A 52 -13.77 5.77 8.47
N LEU A 53 -13.19 5.91 7.28
CA LEU A 53 -13.74 6.79 6.27
C LEU A 53 -15.19 6.38 6.03
N ARG A 54 -15.49 5.16 5.57
CA ARG A 54 -16.88 4.75 5.21
C ARG A 54 -17.91 5.13 6.26
N GLN A 55 -17.60 4.91 7.53
CA GLN A 55 -18.47 5.31 8.65
C GLN A 55 -18.69 6.82 8.71
N LEU A 56 -17.61 7.63 8.71
CA LEU A 56 -17.71 9.09 8.71
C LEU A 56 -18.47 9.64 7.49
N GLY A 57 -18.32 8.99 6.34
CA GLY A 57 -19.02 9.37 5.11
C GLY A 57 -20.53 9.17 5.21
N GLN A 58 -20.97 8.10 5.89
CA GLN A 58 -22.39 7.84 6.14
C GLN A 58 -22.97 8.87 7.09
N GLU A 59 -22.28 9.15 8.20
CA GLU A 59 -22.68 10.16 9.18
C GLU A 59 -22.78 11.56 8.55
N LEU A 60 -21.78 11.95 7.75
CA LEU A 60 -21.80 13.23 7.05
C LEU A 60 -22.91 13.31 6.00
N SER A 61 -23.21 12.20 5.31
CA SER A 61 -24.34 12.15 4.35
C SER A 61 -25.68 12.36 5.06
N PHE A 62 -25.83 11.78 6.25
CA PHE A 62 -27.01 11.96 7.09
C PHE A 62 -27.16 13.42 7.55
N LEU A 63 -26.10 14.02 8.11
CA LEU A 63 -26.11 15.43 8.51
C LEU A 63 -26.38 16.38 7.33
N THR A 64 -25.88 16.04 6.14
CA THR A 64 -26.15 16.82 4.93
C THR A 64 -27.65 16.80 4.60
N LEU A 65 -28.28 15.64 4.66
CA LEU A 65 -29.70 15.48 4.37
C LEU A 65 -30.57 16.24 5.39
N GLU A 66 -30.28 16.10 6.68
CA GLU A 66 -30.99 16.82 7.74
C GLU A 66 -30.87 18.35 7.57
N ALA A 67 -29.67 18.85 7.26
CA ALA A 67 -29.44 20.27 7.03
C ALA A 67 -30.22 20.78 5.80
N GLN A 68 -30.29 19.99 4.72
CA GLN A 68 -31.07 20.34 3.54
C GLN A 68 -32.57 20.40 3.83
N GLU A 69 -33.10 19.41 4.54
CA GLU A 69 -34.52 19.36 4.93
C GLU A 69 -34.91 20.51 5.87
N ALA A 70 -34.00 20.91 6.76
CA ALA A 70 -34.19 22.04 7.66
C ALA A 70 -33.98 23.42 7.00
N GLY A 71 -33.48 23.46 5.76
CA GLY A 71 -33.08 24.71 5.11
C GLY A 71 -31.89 25.40 5.79
N ASP A 72 -31.03 24.62 6.46
CA ASP A 72 -29.84 25.12 7.15
C ASP A 72 -28.78 25.58 6.14
N ILE A 73 -28.23 26.77 6.37
CA ILE A 73 -27.13 27.37 5.60
C ILE A 73 -25.86 26.49 5.56
N ARG A 74 -25.71 25.55 6.51
CA ARG A 74 -24.58 24.62 6.56
C ARG A 74 -24.68 23.49 5.55
N ALA A 75 -25.84 23.29 4.92
CA ALA A 75 -26.05 22.22 3.93
C ALA A 75 -24.98 22.25 2.82
N GLU A 76 -24.67 23.44 2.30
CA GLU A 76 -23.64 23.61 1.25
C GLU A 76 -22.24 23.20 1.75
N GLN A 77 -21.89 23.59 2.99
CA GLN A 77 -20.60 23.23 3.61
C GLN A 77 -20.48 21.71 3.78
N TYR A 78 -21.57 21.04 4.16
CA TYR A 78 -21.58 19.58 4.28
C TYR A 78 -21.47 18.87 2.93
N ILE A 79 -22.08 19.41 1.86
CA ILE A 79 -21.91 18.90 0.50
C ILE A 79 -20.45 18.97 0.05
N GLU A 80 -19.78 20.11 0.29
CA GLU A 80 -18.37 20.28 -0.05
C GLU A 80 -17.49 19.32 0.75
N ALA A 81 -17.73 19.20 2.05
CA ALA A 81 -17.04 18.25 2.92
C ALA A 81 -17.24 16.81 2.42
N LEU A 82 -18.45 16.44 1.99
CA LEU A 82 -18.77 15.12 1.47
C LEU A 82 -18.00 14.83 0.16
N ARG A 83 -17.80 15.84 -0.69
CA ARG A 83 -17.01 15.71 -1.92
C ARG A 83 -15.53 15.43 -1.61
N ALA A 84 -14.92 16.23 -0.74
CA ALA A 84 -13.51 16.05 -0.34
C ALA A 84 -13.29 14.70 0.38
N TYR A 85 -14.26 14.30 1.19
CA TYR A 85 -14.27 13.01 1.85
C TYR A 85 -14.32 11.84 0.83
N ARG A 86 -15.21 11.91 -0.18
CA ARG A 86 -15.32 10.88 -1.24
C ARG A 86 -14.03 10.72 -2.02
N GLU A 87 -13.36 11.83 -2.33
CA GLU A 87 -12.06 11.80 -2.98
C GLU A 87 -10.99 11.09 -2.12
N THR A 88 -10.98 11.38 -0.82
CA THR A 88 -10.05 10.73 0.11
C THR A 88 -10.32 9.23 0.24
N LEU A 89 -11.59 8.82 0.25
CA LEU A 89 -11.97 7.41 0.23
C LEU A 89 -11.51 6.72 -1.06
N LEU A 90 -11.72 7.34 -2.22
CA LEU A 90 -11.28 6.81 -3.50
C LEU A 90 -9.76 6.61 -3.55
N ARG A 91 -8.98 7.61 -3.10
CA ARG A 91 -7.51 7.50 -3.02
C ARG A 91 -7.08 6.34 -2.12
N THR A 92 -7.77 6.13 -1.00
CA THR A 92 -7.50 5.02 -0.07
C THR A 92 -7.81 3.66 -0.72
N GLN A 93 -8.93 3.55 -1.44
CA GLN A 93 -9.31 2.34 -2.17
C GLN A 93 -8.34 2.03 -3.31
N GLN A 94 -7.86 3.05 -4.03
CA GLN A 94 -6.84 2.89 -5.06
C GLN A 94 -5.52 2.39 -4.47
N ALA A 95 -5.07 2.93 -3.34
CA ALA A 95 -3.87 2.47 -2.64
C ALA A 95 -3.98 1.00 -2.21
N LEU A 96 -5.15 0.57 -1.74
CA LEU A 96 -5.44 -0.83 -1.43
C LEU A 96 -5.40 -1.72 -2.69
N ALA A 97 -6.05 -1.29 -3.77
CA ALA A 97 -6.11 -2.05 -5.02
C ALA A 97 -4.73 -2.21 -5.68
N GLN A 98 -3.91 -1.15 -5.71
CA GLN A 98 -2.55 -1.21 -6.24
C GLN A 98 -1.70 -2.23 -5.48
N ARG A 99 -1.84 -2.30 -4.16
CA ARG A 99 -1.09 -3.24 -3.33
C ARG A 99 -1.57 -4.68 -3.45
N TRP A 100 -2.87 -4.90 -3.69
CA TRP A 100 -3.39 -6.21 -4.10
C TRP A 100 -2.85 -6.66 -5.45
N GLY A 101 -2.72 -5.73 -6.42
CA GLY A 101 -2.12 -5.99 -7.73
C GLY A 101 -0.62 -6.35 -7.70
N TRP A 102 0.08 -6.11 -6.59
CA TRP A 102 1.45 -6.58 -6.35
C TRP A 102 1.48 -7.98 -5.72
N MET A 103 0.55 -8.29 -4.81
CA MET A 103 0.45 -9.61 -4.17
C MET A 103 -0.01 -10.73 -5.12
N SER A 104 -0.76 -10.40 -6.17
CA SER A 104 -1.17 -11.36 -7.21
C SER A 104 -0.10 -11.60 -8.27
N ARG A 105 0.83 -10.65 -8.49
CA ARG A 105 1.97 -10.81 -9.41
C ARG A 105 3.17 -11.54 -8.79
N GLY A 106 3.45 -11.35 -7.50
CA GLY A 106 4.54 -12.04 -6.80
C GLY A 106 4.29 -13.50 -6.44
N ARG A 107 3.11 -14.06 -6.74
CA ARG A 107 2.74 -15.47 -6.49
C ARG A 107 2.81 -16.35 -7.75
N ALA A 108 3.11 -15.76 -8.91
CA ALA A 108 3.19 -16.41 -10.21
C ALA A 108 4.62 -16.43 -10.80
N ALA A 109 5.62 -16.05 -9.99
CA ALA A 109 7.05 -16.16 -10.27
C ALA A 109 7.68 -16.99 -9.15
#